data_AF-A0A7Z0DTD9-F1
#
_entry.id   AF-A0A7Z0DTD9-F1
#
_cell.length_a   1.000
_cell.length_b   1.000
_cell.length_c   1.000
_cell.angle_alpha   90.00
_cell.angle_beta   90.00
_cell.angle_gamma   90.00
#
_symmetry.space_group_name_H-M   'P 1'
#
loop_
_entity.id
_entity.type
_entity.pdbx_description
1 polymer ?
#
loop_
_entity_poly.entity_id
_entity_poly.type
_entity_poly.pdbx_seq_one_letter_code
_entity_poly.pdbx_strand_id
1 'polypeptide(L)'
;MRIRPPRAGRQQLTHLTGQGGPALDDRSLAGRLVQEQRLQPDEASAIVREIARILVGGHAAGHVHGDIRPATIGITDGGKADLIGAPAPRPGESLPYLAPEQVERQRVSPASDIYALGAVFFEVLAGRPPYAGSEPERIGSLVTVPGQIDGIVTAMLAVDPAERPRAEEVLAVLESGLSAPPKKIVRPSRADGRRARVVSSTLGVLMVLLLPGLVFGCWSTLRAGDMMSDVGSAEPLADVLPTSFQLAFDLSIERDALRTDAALTEDFLQITDRSIEAWTGEVEELDTAGDPGLRRRMERSAAALERLSDIRAATRAGDRSGKLVAVELYTNAVNGLFDLAAELPSFQDDELAKQTRNLELIGSVSEVLGLERRIMANALRNGRISDQGIADLSAAQDSWATHSASIYARADPAMRQGLDRISGRSFEFGSHAVSSQRAVIRVLNARDVEEVARQLEVTADGRTVDQLWLADAARYVQDLKNVVVDSARRLAEGIDREHRDAQNQTIARGVFTGIALVVFVVLGFALLHARRRSVDA
;
A
#
# COMPACT_ATOMS: atom_id res chain seq x y z
N MET A 1 4.50 -8.44 27.07
CA MET A 1 4.20 -7.20 27.81
C MET A 1 2.93 -6.61 27.20
N ARG A 2 1.80 -6.54 27.91
CA ARG A 2 0.56 -5.94 27.34
C ARG A 2 0.76 -4.42 27.25
N ILE A 3 0.95 -3.93 26.04
CA ILE A 3 1.19 -2.51 25.75
C ILE A 3 -0.13 -1.76 25.93
N ARG A 4 -0.10 -0.69 26.73
CA ARG A 4 -1.21 0.26 26.90
C ARG A 4 -1.13 1.29 25.77
N PRO A 5 -2.25 1.69 25.14
CA PRO A 5 -2.20 2.71 24.09
C PRO A 5 -1.73 4.06 24.64
N PRO A 6 -1.08 4.91 23.80
CA PRO A 6 -0.58 6.21 24.21
C PRO A 6 -1.74 7.12 24.66
N ARG A 7 -1.50 7.98 25.66
CA ARG A 7 -2.51 8.90 26.19
C ARG A 7 -2.92 9.92 25.13
N ALA A 8 -4.23 10.11 24.96
CA ALA A 8 -4.84 11.11 24.10
C ALA A 8 -4.31 12.51 24.43
N GLY A 9 -3.66 13.13 23.44
CA GLY A 9 -3.24 14.51 23.43
C GLY A 9 -3.42 15.05 22.02
N ARG A 10 -3.41 16.38 21.87
CA ARG A 10 -3.67 17.20 20.65
C ARG A 10 -3.01 16.75 19.32
N GLN A 11 -2.19 15.71 19.30
CA GLN A 11 -1.41 15.23 18.16
C GLN A 11 -2.15 14.23 17.23
N GLN A 12 -3.38 13.81 17.54
CA GLN A 12 -4.09 12.74 16.79
C GLN A 12 -5.11 13.19 15.73
N LEU A 13 -5.31 14.50 15.52
CA LEU A 13 -6.24 15.05 14.52
C LEU A 13 -5.54 15.87 13.43
N THR A 14 -4.23 15.65 13.24
CA THR A 14 -3.42 16.34 12.23
C THR A 14 -3.94 16.14 10.80
N HIS A 15 -4.67 15.04 10.54
CA HIS A 15 -5.34 14.79 9.26
C HIS A 15 -6.51 15.75 9.00
N LEU A 16 -7.20 16.24 10.05
CA LEU A 16 -8.26 17.25 9.91
C LEU A 16 -7.69 18.66 9.77
N THR A 17 -6.58 18.97 10.45
CA THR A 17 -6.11 20.36 10.57
C THR A 17 -5.11 20.77 9.49
N GLY A 18 -4.31 19.85 8.93
CA GLY A 18 -3.26 20.06 7.90
C GLY A 18 -2.26 21.20 8.16
N GLN A 19 -1.05 21.17 7.59
CA GLN A 19 -0.14 22.31 7.71
C GLN A 19 -0.65 23.51 6.87
N GLY A 20 -1.15 24.57 7.52
CA GLY A 20 -1.27 25.91 6.93
C GLY A 20 -2.50 26.28 6.08
N GLY A 21 -3.60 25.49 6.06
CA GLY A 21 -4.83 25.84 5.33
C GLY A 21 -5.84 26.69 6.13
N PRO A 22 -6.91 27.23 5.51
CA PRO A 22 -7.92 28.05 6.21
C PRO A 22 -8.56 27.27 7.37
N ALA A 23 -8.93 27.99 8.43
CA ALA A 23 -9.56 27.42 9.62
C ALA A 23 -10.79 26.58 9.23
N LEU A 24 -10.91 25.38 9.81
CA LEU A 24 -12.13 24.57 9.70
C LEU A 24 -13.30 25.40 10.22
N ASP A 25 -14.46 25.34 9.55
CA ASP A 25 -15.67 25.99 10.07
C ASP A 25 -16.01 25.34 11.42
N ASP A 26 -16.13 26.13 12.49
CA ASP A 26 -16.51 25.66 13.83
C ASP A 26 -17.89 24.99 13.83
N ARG A 27 -18.71 25.24 12.81
CA ARG A 27 -20.00 24.57 12.59
C ARG A 27 -19.90 23.25 11.85
N SER A 28 -18.71 22.83 11.42
CA SER A 28 -18.48 21.49 10.86
C SER A 28 -18.12 20.48 11.94
N LEU A 29 -18.41 19.20 11.69
CA LEU A 29 -18.01 18.11 12.58
C LEU A 29 -16.48 18.04 12.73
N ALA A 30 -15.72 18.42 11.69
CA ALA A 30 -14.27 18.54 11.76
C ALA A 30 -13.82 19.60 12.78
N GLY A 31 -14.41 20.80 12.73
CA GLY A 31 -14.13 21.87 13.69
C GLY A 31 -14.47 21.46 15.13
N ARG A 32 -15.59 20.76 15.29
CA ARG A 32 -16.01 20.22 16.59
C ARG A 32 -15.06 19.15 17.16
N LEU A 33 -14.58 18.23 16.34
CA LEU A 33 -13.62 17.21 16.77
C LEU A 33 -12.28 17.79 17.21
N VAL A 34 -11.82 18.87 16.57
CA VAL A 34 -10.61 19.59 17.01
C VAL A 34 -10.76 20.16 18.43
N GLN A 35 -11.97 20.55 18.82
CA GLN A 35 -12.25 21.11 20.14
C GLN A 35 -12.49 20.01 21.20
N GLU A 36 -13.33 19.02 20.89
CA GLU A 36 -13.82 18.03 21.88
C GLU A 36 -13.02 16.71 21.88
N GLN A 37 -12.15 16.48 20.90
CA GLN A 37 -11.39 15.24 20.62
C GLN A 37 -12.25 14.00 20.34
N ARG A 38 -13.35 13.78 21.06
CA ARG A 38 -14.30 12.67 20.88
C ARG A 38 -15.68 13.05 21.42
N LEU A 39 -16.72 12.43 20.89
CA LEU A 39 -18.11 12.62 21.29
C LEU A 39 -18.60 11.44 22.13
N GLN A 40 -19.64 11.67 22.93
CA GLN A 40 -20.30 10.59 23.66
C GLN A 40 -21.11 9.69 22.70
N PRO A 41 -21.30 8.39 23.02
CA PRO A 41 -21.93 7.46 22.10
C PRO A 41 -23.34 7.88 21.65
N ASP A 42 -24.13 8.46 22.54
CA ASP A 42 -25.49 8.93 22.24
C ASP A 42 -25.48 10.09 21.24
N GLU A 43 -24.52 11.00 21.39
CA GLU A 43 -24.36 12.15 20.52
C GLU A 43 -23.80 11.77 19.16
N ALA A 44 -22.75 10.94 19.14
CA ALA A 44 -22.21 10.37 17.91
C ALA A 44 -23.30 9.62 17.13
N SER A 45 -24.13 8.83 17.82
CA SER A 45 -25.25 8.11 17.21
C SER A 45 -26.31 9.06 16.65
N ALA A 46 -26.61 10.17 17.32
CA ALA A 46 -27.57 11.16 16.83
C ALA A 46 -27.11 11.81 15.52
N ILE A 47 -25.82 12.19 15.44
CA ILE A 47 -25.22 12.77 14.22
C ILE A 47 -25.26 11.75 13.08
N VAL A 48 -24.78 10.53 13.30
CA VAL A 48 -24.72 9.49 12.27
C VAL A 48 -26.12 9.07 11.82
N ARG A 49 -27.11 9.08 12.72
CA ARG A 49 -28.52 8.80 12.40
C ARG A 49 -29.10 9.81 11.42
N GLU A 50 -28.84 11.11 11.60
CA GLU A 50 -29.30 12.15 10.67
C GLU A 50 -28.66 11.97 9.29
N ILE A 51 -27.35 11.72 9.22
CA ILE A 51 -26.67 11.49 7.94
C ILE A 51 -27.16 10.20 7.26
N ALA A 52 -27.34 9.11 8.00
CA ALA A 52 -27.90 7.88 7.48
C ALA A 52 -29.30 8.11 6.86
N ARG A 53 -30.14 8.95 7.49
CA ARG A 53 -31.45 9.32 6.94
C ARG A 53 -31.37 10.07 5.62
N ILE A 54 -30.38 10.96 5.46
CA ILE A 54 -30.12 11.65 4.19
C ILE A 54 -29.69 10.65 3.11
N LEU A 55 -28.80 9.71 3.46
CA LEU A 55 -28.32 8.68 2.54
C LEU A 55 -29.44 7.73 2.10
N VAL A 56 -30.38 7.36 2.98
CA VAL A 56 -31.57 6.56 2.59
C VAL A 56 -32.31 7.23 1.44
N GLY A 57 -32.59 8.53 1.55
CA GLY A 57 -33.28 9.29 0.49
C GLY A 57 -32.45 9.38 -0.80
N GLY A 58 -31.16 9.71 -0.68
CA GLY A 58 -30.26 9.85 -1.82
C GLY A 58 -30.03 8.53 -2.58
N HIS A 59 -29.73 7.45 -1.86
CA HIS A 59 -29.48 6.13 -2.43
C HIS A 59 -30.74 5.55 -3.09
N ALA A 60 -31.92 5.75 -2.51
CA ALA A 60 -33.19 5.37 -3.14
C ALA A 60 -33.46 6.12 -4.45
N ALA A 61 -32.96 7.35 -4.57
CA ALA A 61 -33.00 8.15 -5.79
C ALA A 61 -31.82 7.89 -6.75
N GLY A 62 -30.97 6.89 -6.47
CA GLY A 62 -29.79 6.56 -7.28
C GLY A 62 -28.64 7.57 -7.19
N HIS A 63 -28.69 8.50 -6.23
CA HIS A 63 -27.63 9.48 -5.98
C HIS A 63 -26.67 8.94 -4.92
N VAL A 64 -25.37 9.05 -5.18
CA VAL A 64 -24.30 8.69 -4.26
C VAL A 64 -23.58 9.97 -3.87
N HIS A 65 -23.31 10.18 -2.59
CA HIS A 65 -22.71 11.42 -2.11
C HIS A 65 -21.22 11.50 -2.47
N GLY A 66 -20.45 10.44 -2.17
CA GLY A 66 -19.07 10.26 -2.60
C GLY A 66 -17.99 11.03 -1.86
N ASP A 67 -18.36 12.00 -1.01
CA ASP A 67 -17.41 12.71 -0.14
C ASP A 67 -17.92 12.86 1.30
N ILE A 68 -18.19 11.75 1.99
CA ILE A 68 -18.65 11.78 3.40
C ILE A 68 -17.44 11.82 4.32
N ARG A 69 -17.21 12.96 4.97
CA ARG A 69 -16.09 13.21 5.90
C ARG A 69 -16.51 14.24 6.95
N PRO A 70 -15.78 14.44 8.06
CA PRO A 70 -16.17 15.41 9.09
C PRO A 70 -16.28 16.84 8.56
N ALA A 71 -15.53 17.20 7.51
CA ALA A 71 -15.60 18.51 6.88
C ALA A 71 -16.90 18.74 6.08
N THR A 72 -17.54 17.66 5.59
CA THR A 72 -18.79 17.72 4.81
C THR A 72 -20.04 17.49 5.66
N ILE A 73 -19.88 17.38 6.99
CA ILE A 73 -20.99 17.26 7.94
C ILE A 73 -21.09 18.56 8.74
N GLY A 74 -22.17 19.32 8.51
CA GLY A 74 -22.49 20.53 9.24
C GLY A 74 -23.37 20.23 10.46
N ILE A 75 -23.10 20.90 11.57
CA ILE A 75 -23.90 20.86 12.80
C ILE A 75 -24.62 22.19 12.95
N THR A 76 -25.95 22.14 12.95
CA THR A 76 -26.80 23.33 13.14
C THR A 76 -26.84 23.75 14.61
N ASP A 77 -27.27 24.99 14.88
CA ASP A 77 -27.41 25.53 16.25
C ASP A 77 -28.39 24.72 17.15
N GLY A 78 -29.23 23.88 16.53
CA GLY A 78 -30.12 22.93 17.22
C GLY A 78 -29.55 21.52 17.42
N GLY A 79 -28.26 21.30 17.12
CA GLY A 79 -27.58 20.01 17.26
C GLY A 79 -27.92 18.97 16.18
N LYS A 80 -28.62 19.36 15.11
CA LYS A 80 -28.90 18.47 13.97
C LYS A 80 -27.74 18.49 12.98
N ALA A 81 -27.39 17.31 12.47
CA ALA A 81 -26.37 17.14 11.45
C ALA A 81 -26.98 17.13 10.04
N ASP A 82 -26.30 17.75 9.08
CA ASP A 82 -26.66 17.76 7.67
C ASP A 82 -25.40 17.64 6.79
N LEU A 83 -25.56 17.25 5.53
CA LEU A 83 -24.47 17.24 4.56
C LEU A 83 -24.31 18.63 3.94
N ILE A 84 -23.11 19.19 4.03
CA ILE A 84 -22.76 20.51 3.52
C ILE A 84 -21.65 20.42 2.48
N GLY A 85 -21.59 21.40 1.59
CA GLY A 85 -20.44 21.56 0.71
C GLY A 85 -19.20 21.98 1.51
N ALA A 86 -18.07 21.32 1.25
CA ALA A 86 -16.78 21.67 1.83
C ALA A 86 -15.77 22.03 0.72
N PRO A 87 -14.68 22.76 1.04
CA PRO A 87 -13.54 22.89 0.13
C PRO A 87 -13.00 21.52 -0.29
N ALA A 88 -12.29 21.48 -1.42
CA ALA A 88 -11.63 20.26 -1.87
C ALA A 88 -10.72 19.68 -0.77
N PRO A 89 -10.69 18.35 -0.58
CA PRO A 89 -9.84 17.70 0.41
C PRO A 89 -8.37 18.07 0.23
N ARG A 90 -7.67 18.27 1.34
CA ARG A 90 -6.21 18.39 1.34
C ARG A 90 -5.56 17.04 1.03
N PRO A 91 -4.31 17.02 0.54
CA PRO A 91 -3.58 15.78 0.34
C PRO A 91 -3.57 14.92 1.61
N GLY A 92 -4.09 13.70 1.52
CA GLY A 92 -4.18 12.78 2.65
C GLY A 92 -5.42 12.91 3.54
N GLU A 93 -6.19 14.00 3.44
CA GLU A 93 -7.34 14.26 4.31
C GLU A 93 -8.50 13.28 4.09
N SER A 94 -8.73 12.85 2.86
CA SER A 94 -9.78 11.87 2.53
C SER A 94 -9.37 10.43 2.78
N LEU A 95 -8.06 10.12 2.84
CA LEU A 95 -7.55 8.75 2.90
C LEU A 95 -8.21 7.89 4.00
N PRO A 96 -8.49 8.40 5.22
CA PRO A 96 -9.08 7.56 6.26
C PRO A 96 -10.57 7.22 6.04
N TYR A 97 -11.25 7.93 5.14
CA TYR A 97 -12.68 7.76 4.86
C TYR A 97 -12.95 7.11 3.51
N LEU A 98 -11.92 6.94 2.66
CA LEU A 98 -12.05 6.22 1.41
C LEU A 98 -12.28 4.74 1.68
N ALA A 99 -13.32 4.20 1.07
CA ALA A 99 -13.55 2.76 1.10
C ALA A 99 -12.41 2.02 0.37
N PRO A 100 -12.04 0.79 0.78
CA PRO A 100 -10.96 0.03 0.15
C PRO A 100 -11.08 -0.02 -1.38
N GLU A 101 -12.29 -0.24 -1.89
CA GLU A 101 -12.55 -0.27 -3.34
C GLU A 101 -12.31 1.08 -4.03
N GLN A 102 -12.47 2.21 -3.33
CA GLN A 102 -12.18 3.55 -3.88
C GLN A 102 -10.67 3.81 -3.96
N VAL A 103 -9.88 3.25 -3.04
CA VAL A 103 -8.41 3.32 -3.09
C VAL A 103 -7.87 2.47 -4.25
N GLU A 104 -8.53 1.35 -4.55
CA GLU A 104 -8.27 0.44 -5.68
C GLU A 104 -8.80 0.96 -7.03
N ARG A 105 -9.15 2.26 -7.13
CA ARG A 105 -9.65 2.94 -8.34
C ARG A 105 -11.01 2.46 -8.87
N GLN A 106 -11.87 1.89 -8.03
CA GLN A 106 -13.25 1.57 -8.40
C GLN A 106 -14.21 2.77 -8.25
N ARG A 107 -15.42 2.67 -8.82
CA ARG A 107 -16.42 3.76 -8.82
C ARG A 107 -17.07 3.92 -7.44
N VAL A 108 -17.38 5.16 -7.08
CA VAL A 108 -18.18 5.51 -5.88
C VAL A 108 -19.54 4.82 -5.96
N SER A 109 -20.00 4.26 -4.84
CA SER A 109 -21.25 3.51 -4.73
C SER A 109 -21.98 3.81 -3.41
N PRO A 110 -23.26 3.41 -3.26
CA PRO A 110 -23.94 3.49 -1.96
C PRO A 110 -23.15 2.80 -0.84
N ALA A 111 -22.46 1.70 -1.13
CA ALA A 111 -21.65 0.98 -0.14
C ALA A 111 -20.38 1.74 0.27
N SER A 112 -19.82 2.58 -0.62
CA SER A 112 -18.67 3.42 -0.27
C SER A 112 -19.09 4.60 0.62
N ASP A 113 -20.28 5.16 0.44
CA ASP A 113 -20.85 6.14 1.36
C ASP A 113 -21.05 5.55 2.77
N ILE A 114 -21.50 4.29 2.86
CA ILE A 114 -21.67 3.61 4.16
C ILE A 114 -20.32 3.39 4.86
N TYR A 115 -19.27 3.02 4.11
CA TYR A 115 -17.94 2.90 4.68
C TYR A 115 -17.44 4.24 5.22
N ALA A 116 -17.56 5.30 4.43
CA ALA A 116 -17.12 6.64 4.80
C ALA A 116 -17.87 7.15 6.04
N LEU A 117 -19.18 6.92 6.13
CA LEU A 117 -19.97 7.20 7.32
C LEU A 117 -19.54 6.35 8.54
N GLY A 118 -19.14 5.09 8.31
CA GLY A 118 -18.59 4.21 9.34
C GLY A 118 -17.26 4.70 9.89
N ALA A 119 -16.39 5.23 9.02
CA ALA A 119 -15.12 5.83 9.40
C ALA A 119 -15.33 7.11 10.22
N VAL A 120 -16.28 7.96 9.82
CA VAL A 120 -16.71 9.12 10.62
C VAL A 120 -17.23 8.66 11.99
N PHE A 121 -18.08 7.63 12.04
CA PHE A 121 -18.65 7.13 13.30
C PHE A 121 -17.56 6.57 14.23
N PHE A 122 -16.60 5.83 13.68
CA PHE A 122 -15.43 5.37 14.43
C PHE A 122 -14.62 6.56 14.98
N GLU A 123 -14.34 7.56 14.15
CA GLU A 123 -13.52 8.71 14.55
C GLU A 123 -14.14 9.55 15.64
N VAL A 124 -15.44 9.85 15.54
CA VAL A 124 -16.11 10.63 16.59
C VAL A 124 -16.14 9.89 17.93
N LEU A 125 -16.08 8.55 17.93
CA LEU A 125 -16.04 7.74 19.15
C LEU A 125 -14.61 7.56 19.70
N ALA A 126 -13.65 7.29 18.82
CA ALA A 126 -12.27 6.96 19.18
C ALA A 126 -11.37 8.20 19.36
N GLY A 127 -11.74 9.32 18.74
CA GLY A 127 -10.92 10.53 18.62
C GLY A 127 -9.74 10.41 17.66
N ARG A 128 -9.76 9.37 16.81
CA ARG A 128 -8.86 9.16 15.68
C ARG A 128 -9.58 8.35 14.61
N PRO A 129 -9.25 8.52 13.32
CA PRO A 129 -9.83 7.69 12.27
C PRO A 129 -9.40 6.22 12.37
N PRO A 130 -10.11 5.31 11.69
CA PRO A 130 -9.65 3.93 11.51
C PRO A 130 -8.38 3.90 10.64
N TYR A 131 -7.51 2.90 10.86
CA TYR A 131 -6.32 2.71 10.01
C TYR A 131 -6.74 2.21 8.63
N ALA A 132 -6.45 3.00 7.60
CA ALA A 132 -6.75 2.65 6.21
C ALA A 132 -6.00 1.35 5.80
N GLY A 133 -6.72 0.38 5.23
CA GLY A 133 -6.14 -0.81 4.59
C GLY A 133 -5.78 -1.99 5.51
N SER A 134 -6.37 -2.10 6.71
CA SER A 134 -6.22 -3.27 7.60
C SER A 134 -7.60 -3.81 8.04
N GLU A 135 -7.66 -5.01 8.65
CA GLU A 135 -8.92 -5.53 9.22
C GLU A 135 -9.58 -4.49 10.14
N PRO A 136 -10.91 -4.29 10.06
CA PRO A 136 -11.59 -3.23 10.81
C PRO A 136 -11.39 -3.41 12.32
N GLU A 137 -10.64 -2.47 12.91
CA GLU A 137 -10.42 -2.40 14.35
C GLU A 137 -11.78 -2.22 15.05
N ARG A 138 -12.09 -3.07 16.03
CA ARG A 138 -13.36 -2.99 16.75
C ARG A 138 -13.35 -1.81 17.72
N ILE A 139 -14.30 -0.89 17.58
CA ILE A 139 -14.38 0.31 18.42
C ILE A 139 -14.55 -0.02 19.92
N GLY A 140 -15.25 -1.12 20.24
CA GLY A 140 -15.42 -1.63 21.60
C GLY A 140 -14.14 -2.12 22.27
N SER A 141 -13.04 -2.29 21.51
CA SER A 141 -11.70 -2.57 22.05
C SER A 141 -10.96 -1.30 22.50
N LEU A 142 -11.40 -0.13 22.05
CA LEU A 142 -10.77 1.18 22.31
C LEU A 142 -11.54 2.02 23.31
N VAL A 143 -12.86 2.02 23.21
CA VAL A 143 -13.77 2.82 24.03
C VAL A 143 -14.98 2.00 24.47
N THR A 144 -15.52 2.31 25.64
CA THR A 144 -16.72 1.64 26.14
C THR A 144 -17.95 2.19 25.41
N VAL A 145 -18.52 1.37 24.54
CA VAL A 145 -19.75 1.67 23.79
C VAL A 145 -20.75 0.52 23.96
N PRO A 146 -22.07 0.77 23.81
CA PRO A 146 -23.06 -0.28 23.64
C PRO A 146 -22.65 -1.27 22.54
N GLY A 147 -22.81 -2.57 22.77
CA GLY A 147 -22.40 -3.61 21.81
C GLY A 147 -23.07 -3.49 20.44
N GLN A 148 -24.24 -2.85 20.39
CA GLN A 148 -24.92 -2.49 19.15
C GLN A 148 -24.12 -1.49 18.31
N ILE A 149 -23.56 -0.45 18.96
CA ILE A 149 -22.74 0.57 18.31
C ILE A 149 -21.43 -0.08 17.82
N ASP A 150 -20.82 -0.92 18.64
CA ASP A 150 -19.62 -1.68 18.22
C ASP A 150 -19.90 -2.57 17.00
N GLY A 151 -21.02 -3.28 17.01
CA GLY A 151 -21.43 -4.15 15.90
C GLY A 151 -21.71 -3.40 14.60
N ILE A 152 -22.45 -2.28 14.66
CA ILE A 152 -22.81 -1.53 13.45
C ILE A 152 -21.61 -0.78 12.86
N VAL A 153 -20.76 -0.18 13.69
CA VAL A 153 -19.51 0.46 13.22
C VAL A 153 -18.61 -0.57 12.52
N THR A 154 -18.46 -1.75 13.11
CA THR A 154 -17.68 -2.84 12.50
C THR A 154 -18.26 -3.29 11.16
N ALA A 155 -19.59 -3.43 11.06
CA ALA A 155 -20.26 -3.84 9.82
C ALA A 155 -20.16 -2.79 8.71
N MET A 156 -20.23 -1.50 9.05
CA MET A 156 -20.06 -0.39 8.10
C MET A 156 -18.64 -0.34 7.53
N LEU A 157 -17.63 -0.71 8.32
CA LEU A 157 -16.22 -0.75 7.95
C LEU A 157 -15.78 -2.09 7.31
N ALA A 158 -16.72 -2.94 6.90
CA ALA A 158 -16.38 -4.22 6.25
C ALA A 158 -15.58 -3.98 4.95
N VAL A 159 -14.55 -4.81 4.72
CA VAL A 159 -13.71 -4.70 3.52
C VAL A 159 -14.53 -4.96 2.25
N ASP A 160 -15.30 -6.05 2.22
CA ASP A 160 -16.22 -6.37 1.12
C ASP A 160 -17.44 -5.44 1.13
N PRO A 161 -17.69 -4.63 0.07
CA PRO A 161 -18.87 -3.77 -0.03
C PRO A 161 -20.20 -4.53 0.08
N ALA A 162 -20.25 -5.81 -0.28
CA ALA A 162 -21.46 -6.62 -0.23
C ALA A 162 -21.86 -7.05 1.18
N GLU A 163 -20.92 -7.03 2.12
CA GLU A 163 -21.13 -7.36 3.54
C GLU A 163 -21.53 -6.12 4.37
N ARG A 164 -21.45 -4.90 3.79
CA ARG A 164 -21.84 -3.67 4.47
C ARG A 164 -23.37 -3.54 4.55
N PRO A 165 -23.90 -2.97 5.65
CA PRO A 165 -25.33 -2.69 5.77
C PRO A 165 -25.74 -1.60 4.78
N ARG A 166 -27.03 -1.55 4.45
CA ARG A 166 -27.62 -0.43 3.73
C ARG A 166 -27.90 0.75 4.66
N ALA A 167 -28.10 1.94 4.09
CA ALA A 167 -28.42 3.14 4.86
C ALA A 167 -29.68 2.94 5.73
N GLU A 168 -30.69 2.22 5.24
CA GLU A 168 -31.92 1.94 5.99
C GLU A 168 -31.66 1.03 7.20
N GLU A 169 -30.73 0.09 7.07
CA GLU A 169 -30.36 -0.85 8.12
C GLU A 169 -29.54 -0.15 9.21
N VAL A 170 -28.60 0.73 8.82
CA VAL A 170 -27.88 1.61 9.75
C VAL A 170 -28.87 2.49 10.53
N LEU A 171 -29.81 3.13 9.82
CA LEU A 171 -30.82 3.99 10.44
C LEU A 171 -31.70 3.21 11.42
N ALA A 172 -32.20 2.04 11.02
CA ALA A 172 -33.05 1.19 11.85
C ALA A 172 -32.34 0.71 13.13
N VAL A 173 -31.05 0.37 13.05
CA VAL A 173 -30.24 0.04 14.22
C VAL A 173 -30.15 1.28 15.12
N LEU A 174 -29.75 2.44 14.59
CA LEU A 174 -29.59 3.65 15.41
C LEU A 174 -30.90 4.17 16.01
N GLU A 175 -32.06 3.92 15.42
CA GLU A 175 -33.38 4.32 15.96
C GLU A 175 -33.97 3.32 16.97
N SER A 176 -33.69 2.03 16.81
CA SER A 176 -34.29 0.98 17.66
C SER A 176 -33.59 0.75 18.99
N GLY A 177 -32.31 1.13 19.14
CA GLY A 177 -31.53 0.90 20.36
C GLY A 177 -31.37 -0.58 20.76
N LEU A 178 -31.61 -1.51 19.83
CA LEU A 178 -31.53 -2.96 20.03
C LEU A 178 -30.25 -3.57 19.43
N SER A 179 -29.62 -4.48 20.18
CA SER A 179 -28.38 -5.18 19.81
C SER A 179 -28.49 -5.97 18.50
N ALA A 180 -27.78 -5.49 17.46
CA ALA A 180 -27.38 -6.11 16.17
C ALA A 180 -28.45 -6.88 15.33
N PRO A 181 -28.50 -6.70 13.99
CA PRO A 181 -29.26 -7.60 13.13
C PRO A 181 -28.61 -9.01 13.06
N PRO A 182 -29.39 -10.06 12.75
CA PRO A 182 -28.94 -11.46 12.85
C PRO A 182 -27.84 -11.83 11.85
N LYS A 183 -27.01 -12.79 12.23
CA LYS A 183 -26.02 -13.50 11.38
C LYS A 183 -26.62 -13.91 10.02
N LYS A 184 -25.92 -13.54 8.93
CA LYS A 184 -26.09 -13.97 7.52
C LYS A 184 -27.53 -13.96 7.01
N ILE A 185 -27.90 -12.87 6.32
CA ILE A 185 -29.04 -12.86 5.41
C ILE A 185 -28.63 -13.61 4.14
N VAL A 186 -28.90 -14.92 4.09
CA VAL A 186 -29.00 -15.63 2.81
C VAL A 186 -30.17 -14.99 2.06
N ARG A 187 -29.89 -14.30 0.96
CA ARG A 187 -30.92 -13.70 0.10
C ARG A 187 -31.69 -14.85 -0.60
N PRO A 188 -33.01 -15.02 -0.38
CA PRO A 188 -33.78 -15.92 -1.22
C PRO A 188 -33.91 -15.29 -2.62
N SER A 189 -33.45 -16.02 -3.64
CA SER A 189 -33.79 -15.73 -5.03
C SER A 189 -35.30 -15.77 -5.18
N ARG A 190 -35.91 -14.67 -5.67
CA ARG A 190 -37.33 -14.61 -5.99
C ARG A 190 -37.63 -15.60 -7.12
N ALA A 191 -38.13 -16.77 -6.76
CA ALA A 191 -38.82 -17.66 -7.67
C ALA A 191 -40.33 -17.46 -7.47
N ASP A 192 -40.96 -16.69 -8.36
CA ASP A 192 -42.40 -16.77 -8.56
C ASP A 192 -42.70 -17.71 -9.72
N GLY A 193 -43.59 -18.66 -9.43
CA GLY A 193 -43.87 -19.80 -10.26
C GLY A 193 -44.85 -19.50 -11.40
N ARG A 194 -44.58 -20.17 -12.52
CA ARG A 194 -45.64 -20.68 -13.39
C ARG A 194 -45.44 -22.18 -13.55
N ARG A 195 -46.36 -22.95 -12.96
CA ARG A 195 -46.48 -24.39 -13.18
C ARG A 195 -46.78 -24.64 -14.66
N ALA A 196 -45.81 -25.17 -15.39
CA ALA A 196 -46.03 -25.87 -16.64
C ALA A 196 -45.81 -27.36 -16.39
N ARG A 197 -46.85 -28.15 -16.67
CA ARG A 197 -46.84 -29.60 -16.58
C ARG A 197 -45.94 -30.12 -17.71
N VAL A 198 -44.73 -30.57 -17.39
CA VAL A 198 -43.80 -31.16 -18.37
C VAL A 198 -43.93 -32.68 -18.29
N VAL A 199 -44.38 -33.27 -19.40
CA VAL A 199 -44.30 -34.71 -19.66
C VAL A 199 -42.81 -35.08 -19.72
N SER A 200 -42.42 -36.03 -18.88
CA SER A 200 -41.05 -36.52 -18.74
C SER A 200 -40.54 -37.17 -20.03
N SER A 201 -39.68 -36.48 -20.77
CA SER A 201 -38.73 -37.11 -21.67
C SER A 201 -37.36 -37.10 -20.97
N THR A 202 -36.77 -38.28 -20.83
CA THR A 202 -35.48 -38.58 -20.17
C THR A 202 -34.30 -37.69 -20.58
N LEU A 203 -34.46 -36.92 -21.66
CA LEU A 203 -33.53 -35.91 -22.15
C LEU A 203 -33.42 -34.69 -21.22
N GLY A 204 -34.52 -34.30 -20.56
CA GLY A 204 -34.56 -33.15 -19.65
C GLY A 204 -33.77 -33.37 -18.37
N VAL A 205 -33.80 -34.59 -17.81
CA VAL A 205 -33.03 -34.95 -16.61
C VAL A 205 -31.53 -34.96 -16.91
N LEU A 206 -31.14 -35.44 -18.09
CA LEU A 206 -29.74 -35.42 -18.53
C LEU A 206 -29.24 -33.99 -18.74
N MET A 207 -30.05 -33.10 -19.33
CA MET A 207 -29.68 -31.68 -19.48
C MET A 207 -29.55 -30.96 -18.15
N VAL A 208 -30.42 -31.24 -17.18
CA VAL A 208 -30.40 -30.63 -15.83
C VAL A 208 -29.17 -31.09 -15.02
N LEU A 209 -28.62 -32.29 -15.30
CA LEU A 209 -27.39 -32.78 -14.67
C LEU A 209 -26.12 -32.32 -15.40
N LEU A 210 -26.16 -32.17 -16.73
CA LEU A 210 -25.00 -31.79 -17.55
C LEU A 210 -24.73 -30.29 -17.58
N LEU A 211 -25.78 -29.46 -17.64
CA LEU A 211 -25.63 -28.00 -17.72
C LEU A 211 -24.87 -27.40 -16.53
N PRO A 212 -25.16 -27.76 -15.27
CA PRO A 212 -24.43 -27.20 -14.13
C PRO A 212 -22.94 -27.56 -14.17
N GLY A 213 -22.59 -28.79 -14.57
CA GLY A 213 -21.19 -29.22 -14.70
C GLY A 213 -20.46 -28.50 -15.84
N LEU A 214 -21.13 -28.27 -16.96
CA LEU A 214 -20.55 -27.60 -18.13
C LEU A 214 -20.44 -26.08 -17.91
N VAL A 215 -21.43 -25.48 -17.25
CA VAL A 215 -21.41 -24.06 -16.84
C VAL A 215 -20.38 -23.83 -15.73
N PHE A 216 -20.30 -24.70 -14.72
CA PHE A 216 -19.32 -24.59 -13.65
C PHE A 216 -17.90 -24.86 -14.15
N GLY A 217 -17.71 -25.84 -15.03
CA GLY A 217 -16.44 -26.10 -15.71
C GLY A 217 -16.00 -24.90 -16.53
N CYS A 218 -16.87 -24.38 -17.41
CA CYS A 218 -16.60 -23.20 -18.23
C CYS A 218 -16.32 -21.94 -17.39
N TRP A 219 -17.11 -21.71 -16.33
CA TRP A 219 -16.89 -20.60 -15.39
C TRP A 219 -15.56 -20.74 -14.64
N SER A 220 -15.19 -21.94 -14.21
CA SER A 220 -13.92 -22.19 -13.52
C SER A 220 -12.71 -22.02 -14.43
N THR A 221 -12.81 -22.38 -15.71
CA THR A 221 -11.73 -22.21 -16.70
C THR A 221 -11.58 -20.74 -17.10
N LEU A 222 -12.69 -20.00 -17.21
CA LEU A 222 -12.66 -18.56 -17.51
C LEU A 222 -12.03 -17.78 -16.35
N ARG A 223 -12.43 -18.08 -15.10
CA ARG A 223 -11.87 -17.43 -13.91
C ARG A 223 -10.39 -17.77 -13.67
N ALA A 224 -9.95 -18.97 -14.07
CA ALA A 224 -8.54 -19.33 -14.07
C ALA A 224 -7.75 -18.53 -15.12
N GLY A 225 -8.37 -18.16 -16.25
CA GLY A 225 -7.78 -17.28 -17.26
C GLY A 225 -7.49 -15.88 -16.75
N ASP A 226 -8.44 -15.25 -16.05
CA ASP A 226 -8.27 -13.90 -15.48
C ASP A 226 -7.17 -13.87 -14.41
N MET A 227 -7.08 -14.91 -13.57
CA MET A 227 -6.02 -15.02 -12.55
C MET A 227 -4.64 -15.24 -13.20
N MET A 228 -4.60 -15.91 -14.35
CA MET A 228 -3.37 -16.15 -15.11
C MET A 228 -2.88 -14.89 -15.84
N SER A 229 -3.76 -13.97 -16.23
CA SER A 229 -3.36 -12.69 -16.84
C SER A 229 -2.78 -11.70 -15.82
N ASP A 230 -3.32 -11.64 -14.60
CA ASP A 230 -2.84 -10.71 -13.58
C ASP A 230 -1.48 -11.14 -13.01
N VAL A 231 -1.27 -12.44 -12.77
CA VAL A 231 0.03 -12.95 -12.27
C VAL A 231 1.06 -13.05 -13.40
N GLY A 232 0.66 -13.47 -14.60
CA GLY A 232 1.58 -13.59 -15.75
C GLY A 232 2.09 -12.26 -16.32
N SER A 233 1.41 -11.15 -16.04
CA SER A 233 1.92 -9.81 -16.36
C SER A 233 2.88 -9.25 -15.30
N ALA A 234 2.88 -9.82 -14.08
CA ALA A 234 3.73 -9.39 -12.97
C ALA A 234 5.14 -10.01 -13.02
N GLU A 235 5.27 -11.23 -13.55
CA GLU A 235 6.53 -12.00 -13.54
C GLU A 235 7.70 -11.26 -14.23
N PRO A 236 7.59 -10.74 -15.47
CA PRO A 236 8.70 -10.03 -16.09
C PRO A 236 9.09 -8.75 -15.34
N LEU A 237 8.12 -8.06 -14.73
CA LEU A 237 8.40 -6.89 -13.91
C LEU A 237 9.10 -7.28 -12.60
N ALA A 238 8.68 -8.38 -11.97
CA ALA A 238 9.25 -8.86 -10.72
C ALA A 238 10.72 -9.30 -10.89
N ASP A 239 11.04 -9.93 -12.02
CA ASP A 239 12.39 -10.41 -12.33
C ASP A 239 13.43 -9.28 -12.36
N VAL A 240 13.09 -8.12 -12.91
CA VAL A 240 14.01 -6.96 -12.96
C VAL A 240 14.10 -6.18 -11.65
N LEU A 241 13.22 -6.41 -10.67
CA LEU A 241 13.24 -5.62 -9.43
C LEU A 241 14.57 -5.70 -8.68
N PRO A 242 15.17 -6.88 -8.42
CA PRO A 242 16.41 -6.98 -7.65
C PRO A 242 17.54 -6.12 -8.22
N THR A 243 17.77 -6.18 -9.53
CA THR A 243 18.80 -5.37 -10.21
C THR A 243 18.40 -3.91 -10.31
N SER A 244 17.11 -3.60 -10.48
CA SER A 244 16.60 -2.22 -10.46
C SER A 244 16.85 -1.54 -9.12
N PHE A 245 16.53 -2.23 -8.01
CA PHE A 245 16.81 -1.75 -6.66
C PHE A 245 18.32 -1.58 -6.42
N GLN A 246 19.12 -2.57 -6.83
CA GLN A 246 20.57 -2.50 -6.71
C GLN A 246 21.13 -1.25 -7.43
N LEU A 247 20.74 -1.07 -8.69
CA LEU A 247 21.16 0.07 -9.50
C LEU A 247 20.66 1.40 -8.90
N ALA A 248 19.42 1.48 -8.45
CA ALA A 248 18.85 2.67 -7.84
C ALA A 248 19.62 3.11 -6.59
N PHE A 249 20.02 2.16 -5.73
CA PHE A 249 20.84 2.46 -4.56
C PHE A 249 22.26 2.93 -4.94
N ASP A 250 22.90 2.28 -5.90
CA ASP A 250 24.26 2.64 -6.32
C ASP A 250 24.27 4.03 -7.00
N LEU A 251 23.28 4.33 -7.84
CA LEU A 251 23.06 5.66 -8.41
C LEU A 251 22.75 6.72 -7.34
N SER A 252 21.97 6.37 -6.31
CA SER A 252 21.65 7.30 -5.21
C SER A 252 22.90 7.74 -4.45
N ILE A 253 23.82 6.80 -4.20
CA ILE A 253 25.09 7.10 -3.53
C ILE A 253 25.99 7.96 -4.41
N GLU A 254 26.10 7.65 -5.71
CA GLU A 254 26.89 8.44 -6.66
C GLU A 254 26.36 9.89 -6.77
N ARG A 255 25.03 10.04 -6.88
CA ARG A 255 24.34 11.33 -6.88
C ARG A 255 24.64 12.17 -5.64
N ASP A 256 24.62 11.55 -4.47
CA ASP A 256 24.81 12.26 -3.19
C ASP A 256 26.27 12.68 -3.00
N ALA A 257 27.23 11.88 -3.46
CA ALA A 257 28.63 12.26 -3.49
C ALA A 257 28.87 13.45 -4.44
N LEU A 258 28.21 13.46 -5.61
CA LEU A 258 28.26 14.58 -6.55
C LEU A 258 27.73 15.89 -5.92
N ARG A 259 26.66 15.82 -5.14
CA ARG A 259 26.05 16.98 -4.45
C ARG A 259 26.90 17.54 -3.32
N THR A 260 27.72 16.71 -2.69
CA THR A 260 28.55 17.10 -1.55
C THR A 260 29.98 17.50 -1.95
N ASP A 261 30.28 17.53 -3.25
CA ASP A 261 31.65 17.65 -3.80
C ASP A 261 32.63 16.66 -3.14
N ALA A 262 32.13 15.54 -2.63
CA ALA A 262 32.96 14.47 -2.12
C ALA A 262 33.70 13.82 -3.30
N ALA A 263 34.96 13.45 -3.08
CA ALA A 263 35.70 12.70 -4.08
C ALA A 263 35.01 11.34 -4.27
N LEU A 264 34.39 11.15 -5.44
CA LEU A 264 33.97 9.83 -5.90
C LEU A 264 35.22 9.01 -6.13
N THR A 265 35.34 7.86 -5.47
CA THR A 265 36.42 6.92 -5.76
C THR A 265 36.14 6.23 -7.08
N GLU A 266 37.21 5.87 -7.79
CA GLU A 266 37.09 5.07 -9.02
C GLU A 266 36.32 3.76 -8.76
N ASP A 267 36.48 3.17 -7.57
CA ASP A 267 35.74 1.99 -7.13
C ASP A 267 34.21 2.20 -7.11
N PHE A 268 33.72 3.36 -6.66
CA PHE A 268 32.28 3.67 -6.66
C PHE A 268 31.74 3.75 -8.08
N LEU A 269 32.47 4.43 -8.98
CA LEU A 269 32.08 4.56 -10.38
C LEU A 269 32.02 3.19 -11.08
N GLN A 270 32.98 2.31 -10.81
CA GLN A 270 33.01 0.94 -11.33
C GLN A 270 31.87 0.07 -10.77
N ILE A 271 31.41 0.32 -9.54
CA ILE A 271 30.23 -0.37 -8.98
C ILE A 271 28.96 0.05 -9.74
N THR A 272 28.78 1.35 -9.96
CA THR A 272 27.62 1.84 -10.73
C THR A 272 27.67 1.36 -12.18
N ASP A 273 28.83 1.41 -12.84
CA ASP A 273 28.99 0.96 -14.24
C ASP A 273 28.58 -0.51 -14.39
N ARG A 274 29.04 -1.38 -13.50
CA ARG A 274 28.64 -2.79 -13.47
C ARG A 274 27.14 -2.99 -13.20
N SER A 275 26.54 -2.14 -12.35
CA SER A 275 25.11 -2.23 -12.06
C SER A 275 24.25 -1.76 -13.24
N ILE A 276 24.72 -0.77 -14.00
CA ILE A 276 24.06 -0.33 -15.25
C ILE A 276 24.13 -1.44 -16.30
N GLU A 277 25.30 -2.05 -16.47
CA GLU A 277 25.51 -3.16 -17.42
C GLU A 277 24.63 -4.36 -17.07
N ALA A 278 24.62 -4.76 -15.79
CA ALA A 278 23.79 -5.88 -15.32
C ALA A 278 22.28 -5.61 -15.54
N TRP A 279 21.80 -4.42 -15.18
CA TRP A 279 20.39 -4.06 -15.37
C TRP A 279 20.01 -3.98 -16.86
N THR A 280 20.86 -3.39 -17.69
CA THR A 280 20.61 -3.28 -19.14
C THR A 280 20.53 -4.67 -19.78
N GLY A 281 21.44 -5.58 -19.43
CA GLY A 281 21.42 -6.95 -19.94
C GLY A 281 20.14 -7.70 -19.57
N GLU A 282 19.66 -7.55 -18.32
CA GLU A 282 18.42 -8.21 -17.88
C GLU A 282 17.18 -7.63 -18.57
N VAL A 283 17.15 -6.32 -18.81
CA VAL A 283 16.07 -5.66 -19.55
C VAL A 283 16.04 -6.07 -21.03
N GLU A 284 17.19 -6.32 -21.64
CA GLU A 284 17.28 -6.81 -23.04
C GLU A 284 16.73 -8.24 -23.19
N GLU A 285 16.88 -9.08 -22.18
CA GLU A 285 16.38 -10.46 -22.17
C GLU A 285 14.89 -10.56 -21.77
N LEU A 286 14.29 -9.46 -21.33
CA LEU A 286 12.93 -9.44 -20.80
C LEU A 286 11.85 -9.70 -21.85
N ASP A 287 10.98 -10.69 -21.61
CA ASP A 287 9.79 -10.88 -22.44
C ASP A 287 8.75 -9.81 -22.14
N THR A 288 8.69 -8.79 -22.99
CA THR A 288 7.71 -7.70 -22.92
C THR A 288 6.61 -7.81 -23.98
N ALA A 289 6.51 -8.93 -24.70
CA ALA A 289 5.58 -9.09 -25.82
C ALA A 289 4.10 -8.95 -25.37
N GLY A 290 3.80 -9.37 -24.14
CA GLY A 290 2.46 -9.31 -23.54
C GLY A 290 2.10 -7.96 -22.89
N ASP A 291 3.07 -7.10 -22.57
CA ASP A 291 2.83 -5.81 -21.91
C ASP A 291 3.56 -4.65 -22.61
N PRO A 292 2.92 -3.99 -23.59
CA PRO A 292 3.46 -2.79 -24.24
C PRO A 292 3.69 -1.62 -23.28
N GLY A 293 3.00 -1.60 -22.13
CA GLY A 293 3.22 -0.64 -21.06
C GLY A 293 4.59 -0.86 -20.44
N LEU A 294 4.87 -2.08 -19.96
CA LEU A 294 6.15 -2.48 -19.38
C LEU A 294 7.31 -2.15 -20.32
N ARG A 295 7.19 -2.51 -21.60
CA ARG A 295 8.20 -2.18 -22.61
C ARG A 295 8.53 -0.69 -22.66
N ARG A 296 7.51 0.18 -22.78
CA ARG A 296 7.72 1.64 -22.82
C ARG A 296 8.36 2.17 -21.54
N ARG A 297 8.09 1.54 -20.39
CA ARG A 297 8.68 1.94 -19.11
C ARG A 297 10.16 1.56 -19.03
N MET A 298 10.50 0.33 -19.40
CA MET A 298 11.89 -0.12 -19.52
C MET A 298 12.67 0.75 -20.50
N GLU A 299 12.10 1.05 -21.69
CA GLU A 299 12.71 1.95 -22.68
C GLU A 299 12.96 3.36 -22.11
N ARG A 300 12.04 3.90 -21.30
CA ARG A 300 12.23 5.22 -20.65
C ARG A 300 13.35 5.19 -19.61
N SER A 301 13.41 4.16 -18.78
CA SER A 301 14.48 4.00 -17.79
C SER A 301 15.84 3.80 -18.46
N ALA A 302 15.92 2.97 -19.50
CA ALA A 302 17.13 2.78 -20.31
C ALA A 302 17.60 4.09 -20.96
N ALA A 303 16.70 4.85 -21.58
CA ALA A 303 17.02 6.15 -22.17
C ALA A 303 17.50 7.19 -21.13
N ALA A 304 16.99 7.12 -19.89
CA ALA A 304 17.47 7.98 -18.81
C ALA A 304 18.90 7.60 -18.39
N LEU A 305 19.21 6.30 -18.31
CA LEU A 305 20.56 5.79 -17.99
C LEU A 305 21.57 6.08 -19.09
N GLU A 306 21.17 6.03 -20.36
CA GLU A 306 22.02 6.40 -21.50
C GLU A 306 22.44 7.88 -21.42
N ARG A 307 21.46 8.78 -21.26
CA ARG A 307 21.73 10.22 -21.07
C ARG A 307 22.62 10.50 -19.85
N LEU A 308 22.42 9.73 -18.78
CA LEU A 308 23.25 9.83 -17.60
C LEU A 308 24.70 9.42 -17.89
N SER A 309 24.89 8.35 -18.67
CA SER A 309 26.21 7.86 -19.07
C SER A 309 26.98 8.89 -19.90
N ASP A 310 26.31 9.60 -20.81
CA ASP A 310 26.91 10.71 -21.59
C ASP A 310 27.45 11.82 -20.68
N ILE A 311 26.66 12.22 -19.68
CA ILE A 311 27.06 13.28 -18.74
C ILE A 311 28.17 12.82 -17.82
N ARG A 312 28.17 11.54 -17.41
CA ARG A 312 29.26 10.95 -16.62
C ARG A 312 30.56 10.95 -17.43
N ALA A 313 30.51 10.62 -18.72
CA ALA A 313 31.65 10.71 -19.62
C ALA A 313 32.18 12.15 -19.78
N ALA A 314 31.28 13.13 -19.97
CA ALA A 314 31.65 14.55 -20.03
C ALA A 314 32.29 15.04 -18.73
N THR A 315 31.73 14.63 -17.58
CA THR A 315 32.27 14.97 -16.25
C THR A 315 33.67 14.38 -16.03
N ARG A 316 33.90 13.13 -16.48
CA ARG A 316 35.23 12.48 -16.48
C ARG A 316 36.23 13.20 -17.38
N ALA A 317 35.78 13.75 -18.51
CA ALA A 317 36.60 14.57 -19.40
C ALA A 317 36.90 15.99 -18.87
N GLY A 318 36.43 16.33 -17.67
CA GLY A 318 36.69 17.61 -17.00
C GLY A 318 35.62 18.68 -17.21
N ASP A 319 34.55 18.38 -17.96
CA ASP A 319 33.43 19.31 -18.14
C ASP A 319 32.48 19.24 -16.94
N ARG A 320 32.56 20.26 -16.08
CA ARG A 320 31.71 20.40 -14.88
C ARG A 320 30.55 21.37 -15.08
N SER A 321 30.34 21.89 -16.28
CA SER A 321 29.29 22.89 -16.56
C SER A 321 27.88 22.33 -16.37
N GLY A 322 27.71 21.02 -16.49
CA GLY A 322 26.44 20.29 -16.37
C GLY A 322 26.11 19.65 -15.03
N LYS A 323 26.82 19.95 -13.91
CA LYS A 323 26.61 19.27 -12.61
C LYS A 323 25.15 19.26 -12.12
N LEU A 324 24.42 20.38 -12.28
CA LEU A 324 23.01 20.46 -11.87
C LEU A 324 22.11 19.59 -12.74
N VAL A 325 22.35 19.57 -14.05
CA VAL A 325 21.65 18.71 -15.00
C VAL A 325 21.92 17.23 -14.69
N ALA A 326 23.16 16.89 -14.32
CA ALA A 326 23.53 15.54 -13.89
C ALA A 326 22.71 15.11 -12.66
N VAL A 327 22.60 15.97 -11.64
CA VAL A 327 21.85 15.70 -10.41
C VAL A 327 20.37 15.43 -10.69
N GLU A 328 19.76 16.19 -11.59
CA GLU A 328 18.36 15.98 -12.00
C GLU A 328 18.18 14.63 -12.71
N LEU A 329 19.07 14.30 -13.65
CA LEU A 329 19.03 13.02 -14.36
C LEU A 329 19.24 11.82 -13.45
N TYR A 330 20.17 11.91 -12.48
CA TYR A 330 20.29 10.91 -11.42
C TYR A 330 18.99 10.72 -10.66
N THR A 331 18.36 11.82 -10.26
CA THR A 331 17.11 11.77 -9.47
C THR A 331 16.00 11.10 -10.26
N ASN A 332 15.85 11.46 -11.54
CA ASN A 332 14.84 10.87 -12.41
C ASN A 332 15.10 9.37 -12.67
N ALA A 333 16.36 8.98 -12.90
CA ALA A 333 16.73 7.58 -13.10
C ALA A 333 16.48 6.74 -11.83
N VAL A 334 16.90 7.24 -10.67
CA VAL A 334 16.69 6.57 -9.37
C VAL A 334 15.19 6.38 -9.08
N ASN A 335 14.38 7.42 -9.24
CA ASN A 335 12.94 7.34 -8.99
C ASN A 335 12.28 6.34 -9.95
N GLY A 336 12.59 6.42 -11.24
CA GLY A 336 12.05 5.51 -12.24
C GLY A 336 12.36 4.03 -11.96
N LEU A 337 13.50 3.73 -11.33
CA LEU A 337 13.87 2.37 -10.93
C LEU A 337 13.16 1.91 -9.64
N PHE A 338 13.03 2.77 -8.64
CA PHE A 338 12.30 2.42 -7.40
C PHE A 338 10.79 2.30 -7.62
N ASP A 339 10.22 3.12 -8.50
CA ASP A 339 8.78 3.15 -8.80
C ASP A 339 8.29 1.86 -9.48
N LEU A 340 9.19 1.02 -10.02
CA LEU A 340 8.84 -0.27 -10.62
C LEU A 340 8.09 -1.19 -9.65
N ALA A 341 8.41 -1.14 -8.36
CA ALA A 341 7.70 -1.95 -7.36
C ALA A 341 6.22 -1.52 -7.20
N ALA A 342 5.91 -0.23 -7.35
CA ALA A 342 4.56 0.30 -7.26
C ALA A 342 3.68 -0.06 -8.47
N GLU A 343 4.28 -0.64 -9.51
CA GLU A 343 3.59 -1.07 -10.72
C GLU A 343 3.21 -2.55 -10.69
N LEU A 344 3.69 -3.31 -9.70
CA LEU A 344 3.21 -4.67 -9.48
C LEU A 344 1.71 -4.63 -9.15
N PRO A 345 0.93 -5.62 -9.63
CA PRO A 345 -0.48 -5.71 -9.29
C PRO A 345 -0.67 -6.02 -7.81
N SER A 346 -1.89 -5.82 -7.33
CA SER A 346 -2.28 -6.28 -6.00
C SER A 346 -2.32 -7.80 -5.96
N PHE A 347 -1.55 -8.42 -5.07
CA PHE A 347 -1.58 -9.86 -4.84
C PHE A 347 -2.67 -10.25 -3.84
N GLN A 348 -3.33 -11.39 -4.05
CA GLN A 348 -4.24 -11.97 -3.07
C GLN A 348 -3.48 -12.60 -1.89
N ASP A 349 -2.24 -13.04 -2.13
CA ASP A 349 -1.37 -13.50 -1.06
C ASP A 349 -0.95 -12.31 -0.17
N ASP A 350 -1.35 -12.40 1.10
CA ASP A 350 -1.09 -11.36 2.10
C ASP A 350 0.40 -11.05 2.29
N GLU A 351 1.27 -12.05 2.11
CA GLU A 351 2.71 -11.89 2.30
C GLU A 351 3.35 -11.20 1.10
N LEU A 352 3.01 -11.61 -0.13
CA LEU A 352 3.44 -10.92 -1.36
C LEU A 352 2.96 -9.46 -1.35
N ALA A 353 1.69 -9.22 -0.98
CA ALA A 353 1.15 -7.87 -0.88
C ALA A 353 1.88 -7.00 0.17
N LYS A 354 2.30 -7.57 1.31
CA LYS A 354 3.14 -6.86 2.30
C LYS A 354 4.54 -6.57 1.76
N GLN A 355 5.15 -7.53 1.08
CA GLN A 355 6.48 -7.39 0.49
C GLN A 355 6.51 -6.29 -0.58
N THR A 356 5.53 -6.26 -1.49
CA THR A 356 5.39 -5.20 -2.51
C THR A 356 5.28 -3.82 -1.86
N ARG A 357 4.36 -3.65 -0.89
CA ARG A 357 4.20 -2.39 -0.16
C ARG A 357 5.45 -1.96 0.60
N ASN A 358 6.28 -2.89 1.04
CA ASN A 358 7.57 -2.55 1.65
C ASN A 358 8.55 -2.00 0.63
N LEU A 359 8.63 -2.61 -0.55
CA LEU A 359 9.50 -2.17 -1.64
C LEU A 359 9.10 -0.78 -2.17
N GLU A 360 7.80 -0.48 -2.23
CA GLU A 360 7.28 0.86 -2.58
C GLU A 360 7.82 1.97 -1.66
N LEU A 361 8.02 1.69 -0.36
CA LEU A 361 8.52 2.68 0.60
C LEU A 361 10.03 2.94 0.49
N ILE A 362 10.78 2.06 -0.18
CA ILE A 362 12.25 2.14 -0.22
C ILE A 362 12.73 3.40 -0.95
N GLY A 363 12.04 3.85 -2.01
CA GLY A 363 12.40 5.09 -2.70
C GLY A 363 12.40 6.29 -1.76
N SER A 364 11.35 6.39 -0.94
CA SER A 364 11.23 7.44 0.09
C SER A 364 12.31 7.32 1.18
N VAL A 365 12.65 6.10 1.59
CA VAL A 365 13.77 5.86 2.53
C VAL A 365 15.11 6.30 1.94
N SER A 366 15.38 5.98 0.68
CA SER A 366 16.63 6.36 0.01
C SER A 366 16.80 7.88 -0.06
N GLU A 367 15.72 8.60 -0.40
CA GLU A 367 15.67 10.07 -0.39
C GLU A 367 15.94 10.66 1.00
N VAL A 368 15.27 10.15 2.04
CA VAL A 368 15.45 10.63 3.42
C VAL A 368 16.90 10.42 3.90
N LEU A 369 17.45 9.23 3.70
CA LEU A 369 18.85 8.95 4.09
C LEU A 369 19.84 9.78 3.26
N GLY A 370 19.53 10.10 2.00
CA GLY A 370 20.32 11.00 1.16
C GLY A 370 20.30 12.45 1.66
N LEU A 371 19.14 12.93 2.12
CA LEU A 371 18.99 14.24 2.75
C LEU A 371 19.85 14.33 4.02
N GLU A 372 19.79 13.34 4.90
CA GLU A 372 20.62 13.25 6.11
C GLU A 372 22.11 13.31 5.75
N ARG A 373 22.55 12.50 4.78
CA ARG A 373 23.94 12.47 4.31
C ARG A 373 24.42 13.86 3.89
N ARG A 374 23.62 14.57 3.10
CA ARG A 374 23.95 15.90 2.60
C ARG A 374 24.04 16.94 3.73
N ILE A 375 23.07 16.95 4.64
CA ILE A 375 23.04 17.92 5.75
C ILE A 375 24.20 17.66 6.71
N MET A 376 24.39 16.41 7.13
CA MET A 376 25.43 16.03 8.07
C MET A 376 26.84 16.22 7.51
N ALA A 377 27.08 15.86 6.24
CA ALA A 377 28.38 16.09 5.61
C ALA A 377 28.74 17.58 5.59
N ASN A 378 27.78 18.43 5.22
CA ASN A 378 27.97 19.88 5.23
C ASN A 378 28.21 20.41 6.66
N ALA A 379 27.43 19.92 7.64
CA ALA A 379 27.57 20.31 9.03
C ALA A 379 28.95 19.95 9.60
N LEU A 380 29.38 18.70 9.42
CA LEU A 380 30.67 18.19 9.89
C LEU A 380 31.85 18.88 9.21
N ARG A 381 31.76 19.13 7.89
CA ARG A 381 32.79 19.86 7.14
C ARG A 381 32.99 21.29 7.64
N ASN A 382 31.90 21.96 8.00
CA ASN A 382 31.92 23.35 8.44
C ASN A 382 31.99 23.52 9.96
N GLY A 383 31.94 22.43 10.72
CA GLY A 383 31.86 22.44 12.19
C GLY A 383 30.60 23.08 12.76
N ARG A 384 29.56 23.32 11.94
CA ARG A 384 28.34 24.03 12.34
C ARG A 384 27.17 23.65 11.47
N ILE A 385 25.96 23.72 12.02
CA ILE A 385 24.69 23.48 11.30
C ILE A 385 23.79 24.71 11.44
N SER A 386 23.07 25.09 10.37
CA SER A 386 22.12 26.20 10.40
C SER A 386 20.80 25.78 11.08
N ASP A 387 20.00 26.74 11.55
CA ASP A 387 18.66 26.44 12.08
C ASP A 387 17.77 25.75 11.04
N GLN A 388 17.87 26.15 9.76
CA GLN A 388 17.20 25.46 8.67
C GLN A 388 17.71 24.01 8.54
N GLY A 389 19.02 23.79 8.61
CA GLY A 389 19.60 22.46 8.57
C GLY A 389 19.14 21.57 9.73
N ILE A 390 18.94 22.14 10.93
CA ILE A 390 18.35 21.42 12.07
C ILE A 390 16.89 21.08 11.80
N ALA A 391 16.09 22.01 11.28
CA ALA A 391 14.69 21.76 10.95
C ALA A 391 14.55 20.66 9.89
N ASP A 392 15.33 20.73 8.82
CA ASP A 392 15.34 19.75 7.73
C ASP A 392 15.82 18.38 8.22
N LEU A 393 16.86 18.34 9.07
CA LEU A 393 17.38 17.10 9.64
C LEU A 393 16.39 16.46 10.63
N SER A 394 15.67 17.27 11.40
CA SER A 394 14.61 16.79 12.30
C SER A 394 13.46 16.18 11.51
N ALA A 395 12.99 16.85 10.46
CA ALA A 395 11.94 16.34 9.59
C ALA A 395 12.37 15.05 8.88
N ALA A 396 13.64 14.97 8.45
CA ALA A 396 14.22 13.76 7.87
C ALA A 396 14.18 12.60 8.88
N GLN A 397 14.60 12.82 10.12
CA GLN A 397 14.59 11.80 11.16
C GLN A 397 13.17 11.34 11.56
N ASP A 398 12.20 12.26 11.63
CA ASP A 398 10.80 11.89 11.88
C ASP A 398 10.22 11.02 10.76
N SER A 399 10.54 11.38 9.51
CA SER A 399 10.18 10.59 8.32
C SER A 399 10.88 9.22 8.35
N TRP A 400 12.17 9.18 8.68
CA TRP A 400 12.94 7.94 8.79
C TRP A 400 12.39 7.00 9.87
N ALA A 401 12.10 7.51 11.07
CA ALA A 401 11.49 6.74 12.15
C ALA A 401 10.13 6.15 11.73
N THR A 402 9.31 6.93 11.01
CA THR A 402 8.01 6.47 10.51
C THR A 402 8.17 5.36 9.47
N HIS A 403 9.02 5.55 8.46
CA HIS A 403 9.23 4.57 7.40
C HIS A 403 9.88 3.29 7.92
N SER A 404 10.87 3.40 8.79
CA SER A 404 11.58 2.24 9.34
C SER A 404 10.69 1.36 10.22
N ALA A 405 9.82 1.95 11.06
CA ALA A 405 8.80 1.21 11.80
C ALA A 405 7.79 0.52 10.88
N SER A 406 7.34 1.23 9.84
CA SER A 406 6.40 0.75 8.82
C SER A 406 6.95 -0.46 8.06
N ILE A 407 8.21 -0.38 7.61
CA ILE A 407 8.92 -1.48 6.95
C ILE A 407 9.10 -2.65 7.92
N TYR A 408 9.55 -2.40 9.15
CA TYR A 408 9.78 -3.45 10.14
C TYR A 408 8.50 -4.22 10.49
N ALA A 409 7.36 -3.53 10.57
CA ALA A 409 6.07 -4.13 10.90
C ALA A 409 5.59 -5.11 9.81
N ARG A 410 5.86 -4.80 8.54
CA ARG A 410 5.47 -5.63 7.37
C ARG A 410 6.56 -6.56 6.85
N ALA A 411 7.77 -6.48 7.40
CA ALA A 411 8.91 -7.28 6.97
C ALA A 411 8.68 -8.78 7.20
N ASP A 412 8.98 -9.58 6.18
CA ASP A 412 9.05 -11.03 6.30
C ASP A 412 10.16 -11.44 7.30
N PRO A 413 10.13 -12.67 7.86
CA PRO A 413 11.11 -13.10 8.86
C PRO A 413 12.58 -12.95 8.45
N ALA A 414 12.91 -13.20 7.17
CA ALA A 414 14.27 -13.09 6.66
C ALA A 414 14.69 -11.62 6.49
N MET A 415 13.80 -10.76 5.98
CA MET A 415 14.02 -9.32 5.92
C MET A 415 14.22 -8.77 7.34
N ARG A 416 13.34 -9.10 8.29
CA ARG A 416 13.45 -8.65 9.69
C ARG A 416 14.77 -9.08 10.33
N GLN A 417 15.23 -10.30 10.07
CA GLN A 417 16.54 -10.76 10.53
C GLN A 417 17.70 -9.95 9.93
N GLY A 418 17.64 -9.64 8.64
CA GLY A 418 18.60 -8.76 7.96
C GLY A 418 18.63 -7.36 8.59
N LEU A 419 17.45 -6.75 8.77
CA LEU A 419 17.29 -5.44 9.39
C LEU A 419 17.82 -5.41 10.83
N ASP A 420 17.52 -6.43 11.64
CA ASP A 420 18.05 -6.58 13.00
C ASP A 420 19.59 -6.64 13.00
N ARG A 421 20.18 -7.36 12.04
CA ARG A 421 21.64 -7.53 11.94
C ARG A 421 22.34 -6.21 11.63
N ILE A 422 21.85 -5.48 10.64
CA ILE A 422 22.50 -4.23 10.16
C ILE A 422 22.25 -3.05 11.12
N SER A 423 21.16 -3.09 11.88
CA SER A 423 20.77 -2.02 12.80
C SER A 423 21.11 -2.30 14.26
N GLY A 424 21.62 -3.48 14.60
CA GLY A 424 21.76 -3.90 16.00
C GLY A 424 20.41 -3.97 16.74
N ARG A 425 19.37 -4.49 16.06
CA ARG A 425 17.98 -4.61 16.55
C ARG A 425 17.32 -3.27 16.88
N SER A 426 17.72 -2.20 16.18
CA SER A 426 17.16 -0.85 16.38
C SER A 426 16.45 -0.30 15.14
N PHE A 427 16.29 -1.12 14.09
CA PHE A 427 15.71 -0.67 12.82
C PHE A 427 14.32 -0.05 12.99
N GLU A 428 13.43 -0.69 13.75
CA GLU A 428 12.08 -0.17 14.06
C GLU A 428 12.09 1.24 14.70
N PHE A 429 13.21 1.63 15.29
CA PHE A 429 13.41 2.90 16.00
C PHE A 429 14.38 3.83 15.26
N GLY A 430 14.37 3.81 13.94
CA GLY A 430 15.24 4.66 13.12
C GLY A 430 16.72 4.27 13.18
N SER A 431 17.04 3.00 13.49
CA SER A 431 18.42 2.49 13.52
C SER A 431 19.35 3.25 14.47
N HIS A 432 18.85 3.69 15.63
CA HIS A 432 19.61 4.51 16.61
C HIS A 432 20.92 3.85 17.10
N ALA A 433 21.08 2.54 16.96
CA ALA A 433 22.29 1.83 17.36
C ALA A 433 23.38 1.88 16.27
N VAL A 434 23.06 2.26 15.04
CA VAL A 434 24.04 2.50 13.97
C VAL A 434 24.82 3.79 14.27
N SER A 435 26.14 3.77 14.08
CA SER A 435 27.04 4.90 14.42
C SER A 435 26.66 6.19 13.70
N SER A 436 26.51 6.15 12.37
CA SER A 436 26.13 7.30 11.56
C SER A 436 24.78 7.89 11.97
N GLN A 437 23.77 7.05 12.25
CA GLN A 437 22.45 7.48 12.73
C GLN A 437 22.49 8.05 14.14
N ARG A 438 23.30 7.47 15.02
CA ARG A 438 23.52 8.01 16.38
C ARG A 438 24.16 9.40 16.34
N ALA A 439 25.03 9.65 15.37
CA ALA A 439 25.61 10.97 15.16
C ALA A 439 24.55 11.99 14.72
N VAL A 440 23.61 11.62 13.83
CA VAL A 440 22.46 12.47 13.47
C VAL A 440 21.65 12.86 14.71
N ILE A 441 21.25 11.87 15.51
CA ILE A 441 20.45 12.09 16.73
C ILE A 441 21.19 12.99 17.72
N ARG A 442 22.51 12.85 17.86
CA ARG A 442 23.32 13.72 18.72
C ARG A 442 23.34 15.16 18.24
N VAL A 443 23.51 15.39 16.93
CA VAL A 443 23.47 16.75 16.36
C VAL A 443 22.12 17.40 16.62
N LEU A 444 21.01 16.66 16.46
CA LEU A 444 19.67 17.18 16.75
C LEU A 444 19.46 17.52 18.23
N ASN A 445 19.89 16.65 19.14
CA ASN A 445 19.64 16.81 20.58
C ASN A 445 20.53 17.87 21.23
N ALA A 446 21.81 17.90 20.89
CA ALA A 446 22.79 18.75 21.56
C ALA A 446 23.08 20.05 20.79
N ARG A 447 22.70 20.13 19.51
CA ARG A 447 23.18 21.16 18.56
C ARG A 447 24.71 21.25 18.49
N ASP A 448 25.40 20.19 18.91
CA ASP A 448 26.85 20.17 19.09
C ASP A 448 27.51 19.29 18.03
N VAL A 449 27.77 19.91 16.88
CA VAL A 449 28.49 19.28 15.76
C VAL A 449 29.95 19.03 16.13
N GLU A 450 30.52 19.85 17.03
CA GLU A 450 31.92 19.84 17.42
C GLU A 450 32.25 18.61 18.31
N GLU A 451 31.35 18.25 19.22
CA GLU A 451 31.44 17.00 19.99
C GLU A 451 31.39 15.76 19.08
N VAL A 452 30.48 15.75 18.10
CA VAL A 452 30.39 14.64 17.14
C VAL A 452 31.66 14.56 16.30
N ALA A 453 32.21 15.70 15.87
CA ALA A 453 33.46 15.75 15.13
C ALA A 453 34.64 15.18 15.93
N ARG A 454 34.81 15.62 17.19
CA ARG A 454 35.86 15.09 18.09
C ARG A 454 35.80 13.59 18.28
N GLN A 455 34.60 13.01 18.38
CA GLN A 455 34.45 11.56 18.53
C GLN A 455 34.89 10.78 17.29
N LEU A 456 34.71 11.36 16.10
CA LEU A 456 35.10 10.77 14.81
C LEU A 456 36.61 10.96 14.51
N GLU A 457 37.24 12.03 15.00
CA GLU A 457 38.67 12.29 14.80
C GLU A 457 39.58 11.23 15.45
N VAL A 458 39.11 10.57 16.52
CA VAL A 458 39.90 9.56 17.26
C VAL A 458 40.21 8.32 16.40
N THR A 459 39.50 8.09 15.31
CA THR A 459 39.61 6.90 14.44
C THR A 459 40.65 7.00 13.30
N ALA A 460 41.65 7.87 13.43
CA ALA A 460 42.55 8.38 12.37
C ALA A 460 43.04 7.38 11.28
N ASP A 461 42.58 7.63 10.04
CA ASP A 461 42.99 7.01 8.78
C ASP A 461 43.21 8.09 7.69
N GLY A 462 43.73 9.27 8.06
CA GLY A 462 44.04 10.37 7.14
C GLY A 462 42.87 11.10 6.46
N ARG A 463 41.62 10.61 6.63
CA ARG A 463 40.38 11.20 6.11
C ARG A 463 39.86 12.33 6.99
N THR A 464 39.13 13.28 6.39
CA THR A 464 38.42 14.33 7.14
C THR A 464 37.22 13.77 7.91
N VAL A 465 36.74 14.48 8.93
CA VAL A 465 35.60 14.05 9.77
C VAL A 465 34.34 13.77 8.94
N ASP A 466 34.02 14.65 7.99
CA ASP A 466 32.88 14.47 7.10
C ASP A 466 33.05 13.23 6.20
N GLN A 467 34.26 12.94 5.73
CA GLN A 467 34.56 11.73 4.94
C GLN A 467 34.44 10.44 5.77
N LEU A 468 34.87 10.46 7.04
CA LEU A 468 34.72 9.32 7.95
C LEU A 468 33.25 9.00 8.21
N TRP A 469 32.45 10.02 8.52
CA TRP A 469 31.02 9.85 8.74
C TRP A 469 30.28 9.45 7.46
N LEU A 470 30.60 10.08 6.31
CA LEU A 470 30.02 9.71 5.02
C LEU A 470 30.32 8.26 4.64
N ALA A 471 31.53 7.77 4.91
CA ALA A 471 31.89 6.38 4.65
C ALA A 471 31.08 5.40 5.51
N ASP A 472 30.85 5.73 6.79
CA ASP A 472 30.01 4.92 7.69
C ASP A 472 28.53 4.95 7.28
N ALA A 473 28.00 6.12 6.92
CA ALA A 473 26.64 6.28 6.42
C ALA A 473 26.42 5.53 5.09
N ALA A 474 27.38 5.61 4.17
CA ALA A 474 27.34 4.86 2.90
C ALA A 474 27.39 3.35 3.13
N ARG A 475 28.18 2.88 4.10
CA ARG A 475 28.21 1.45 4.48
C ARG A 475 26.86 0.96 4.98
N TYR A 476 26.21 1.72 5.88
CA TYR A 476 24.88 1.38 6.36
C TYR A 476 23.84 1.29 5.22
N VAL A 477 23.92 2.20 4.24
CA VAL A 477 23.03 2.19 3.07
C VAL A 477 23.31 0.99 2.17
N GLN A 478 24.58 0.61 2.00
CA GLN A 478 24.97 -0.60 1.27
C GLN A 478 24.48 -1.87 1.98
N ASP A 479 24.56 -1.92 3.31
CA ASP A 479 24.02 -3.03 4.10
C ASP A 479 22.47 -3.11 3.96
N LEU A 480 21.80 -1.95 3.97
CA LEU A 480 20.35 -1.87 3.72
C LEU A 480 20.00 -2.29 2.28
N LYS A 481 20.76 -1.86 1.28
CA LYS A 481 20.63 -2.28 -0.12
C LYS A 481 20.59 -3.80 -0.21
N ASN A 482 21.55 -4.48 0.41
CA ASN A 482 21.62 -5.94 0.37
C ASN A 482 20.35 -6.60 0.93
N VAL A 483 19.83 -6.12 2.06
CA VAL A 483 18.58 -6.63 2.66
C VAL A 483 17.38 -6.40 1.74
N VAL A 484 17.30 -5.23 1.10
CA VAL A 484 16.21 -4.88 0.18
C VAL A 484 16.29 -5.71 -1.11
N VAL A 485 17.46 -5.82 -1.72
CA VAL A 485 17.69 -6.62 -2.94
C VAL A 485 17.35 -8.08 -2.69
N ASP A 486 17.74 -8.65 -1.54
CA ASP A 486 17.35 -10.00 -1.16
C ASP A 486 15.84 -10.13 -0.95
N SER A 487 15.17 -9.09 -0.45
CA SER A 487 13.71 -9.05 -0.33
C SER A 487 13.03 -9.01 -1.70
N ALA A 488 13.54 -8.21 -2.64
CA ALA A 488 13.05 -8.16 -4.01
C ALA A 488 13.23 -9.50 -4.72
N ARG A 489 14.36 -10.18 -4.52
CA ARG A 489 14.60 -11.52 -5.08
C ARG A 489 13.59 -12.55 -4.55
N ARG A 490 13.33 -12.54 -3.24
CA ARG A 490 12.31 -13.42 -2.65
C ARG A 490 10.90 -13.12 -3.14
N LEU A 491 10.58 -11.85 -3.39
CA LEU A 491 9.30 -11.45 -3.98
C LEU A 491 9.18 -12.02 -5.40
N ALA A 492 10.20 -11.86 -6.24
CA ALA A 492 10.24 -12.42 -7.59
C ALA A 492 10.08 -13.95 -7.57
N GLU A 493 10.85 -14.65 -6.73
CA GLU A 493 10.72 -16.11 -6.52
C GLU A 493 9.33 -16.52 -5.97
N GLY A 494 8.67 -15.63 -5.22
CA GLY A 494 7.29 -15.82 -4.74
C GLY A 494 6.27 -15.73 -5.87
N ILE A 495 6.39 -14.69 -6.70
CA ILE A 495 5.51 -14.42 -7.85
C ILE A 495 5.65 -15.53 -8.90
N ASP A 496 6.86 -15.94 -9.25
CA ASP A 496 7.10 -17.06 -10.18
C ASP A 496 6.49 -18.37 -9.65
N ARG A 497 6.63 -18.66 -8.35
CA ARG A 497 5.98 -19.84 -7.75
C ARG A 497 4.47 -19.78 -7.84
N GLU A 498 3.86 -18.64 -7.52
CA GLU A 498 2.41 -18.47 -7.64
C GLU A 498 1.94 -18.60 -9.10
N HIS A 499 2.71 -18.06 -10.05
CA HIS A 499 2.45 -18.20 -11.48
C HIS A 499 2.45 -19.68 -11.90
N ARG A 500 3.49 -20.43 -11.54
CA ARG A 500 3.60 -21.87 -11.85
C ARG A 500 2.51 -22.70 -11.18
N ASP A 501 2.14 -22.39 -9.94
CA ASP A 501 1.04 -23.07 -9.25
C ASP A 501 -0.31 -22.78 -9.91
N ALA A 502 -0.56 -21.54 -10.33
CA ALA A 502 -1.76 -21.17 -11.08
C ALA A 502 -1.85 -21.89 -12.43
N GLN A 503 -0.74 -21.98 -13.18
CA GLN A 503 -0.66 -22.74 -14.43
C GLN A 503 -0.98 -24.23 -14.21
N ASN A 504 -0.35 -24.85 -13.22
CA ASN A 504 -0.54 -26.27 -12.88
C ASN A 504 -1.99 -26.57 -12.47
N GLN A 505 -2.61 -25.71 -11.66
CA GLN A 505 -4.02 -25.84 -11.30
C GLN A 505 -4.97 -25.70 -12.50
N THR A 506 -4.66 -24.80 -13.42
CA THR A 506 -5.45 -24.59 -14.65
C THR A 506 -5.41 -25.82 -15.55
N ILE A 507 -4.21 -26.38 -15.77
CA ILE A 507 -4.03 -27.63 -16.53
C ILE A 507 -4.79 -28.77 -15.85
N ALA A 508 -4.66 -28.94 -14.54
CA ALA A 508 -5.34 -29.99 -13.79
C ALA A 508 -6.87 -29.88 -13.87
N ARG A 509 -7.43 -28.66 -13.74
CA ARG A 509 -8.87 -28.40 -13.89
C ARG A 509 -9.35 -28.64 -15.33
N GLY A 510 -8.57 -28.26 -16.32
CA GLY A 510 -8.86 -28.53 -17.74
C GLY A 510 -8.91 -30.03 -18.03
N VAL A 511 -7.91 -30.78 -17.55
CA VAL A 511 -7.85 -32.25 -17.67
C VAL A 511 -9.04 -32.90 -16.95
N PHE A 512 -9.36 -32.48 -15.72
CA PHE A 512 -10.49 -33.02 -14.97
C PHE A 512 -11.83 -32.75 -15.66
N THR A 513 -12.02 -31.54 -16.20
CA THR A 513 -13.22 -31.16 -16.97
C THR A 513 -13.33 -31.99 -18.25
N GLY A 514 -12.21 -32.20 -18.95
CA GLY A 514 -12.15 -33.08 -20.13
C GLY A 514 -12.50 -34.53 -19.83
N ILE A 515 -11.94 -35.10 -18.76
CA ILE A 515 -12.25 -36.47 -18.31
C ILE A 515 -13.72 -36.59 -17.93
N ALA A 516 -14.25 -35.64 -17.15
CA ALA A 516 -15.67 -35.63 -16.77
C ALA A 516 -16.57 -35.60 -18.01
N LEU A 517 -16.29 -34.74 -18.99
CA LEU A 517 -17.04 -34.68 -20.25
C LEU A 517 -17.06 -36.02 -20.99
N VAL A 518 -15.90 -36.69 -21.10
CA VAL A 518 -15.79 -38.01 -21.74
C VAL A 518 -16.61 -39.07 -21.00
N VAL A 519 -16.49 -39.12 -19.67
CA VAL A 519 -17.28 -40.06 -18.84
C VAL A 519 -18.78 -39.85 -19.02
N PHE A 520 -19.23 -38.59 -19.05
CA PHE A 520 -20.62 -38.25 -19.26
C PHE A 520 -21.13 -38.62 -20.67
N VAL A 521 -20.33 -38.41 -21.71
CA VAL A 521 -20.66 -38.83 -23.08
C VAL A 521 -20.80 -40.35 -23.15
N VAL A 522 -19.86 -41.10 -22.58
CA VAL A 522 -19.89 -42.57 -22.54
C VAL A 522 -21.12 -43.08 -21.78
N LEU A 523 -21.43 -42.50 -20.61
CA LEU A 523 -22.59 -42.88 -19.82
C LEU A 523 -23.91 -42.57 -20.56
N GLY A 524 -23.97 -41.43 -21.26
CA GLY A 524 -25.09 -41.07 -22.12
C GLY A 524 -25.31 -42.06 -23.27
N PHE A 525 -24.24 -42.48 -23.95
CA PHE A 525 -24.31 -43.52 -24.99
C PHE A 525 -24.75 -44.87 -24.42
N ALA A 526 -24.24 -45.27 -23.26
CA ALA A 526 -24.61 -46.52 -22.59
C ALA A 526 -26.11 -46.54 -22.23
N LEU A 527 -26.64 -45.43 -21.69
CA LEU A 527 -28.06 -45.28 -21.36
C LEU A 527 -28.96 -45.29 -22.61
N LEU A 528 -28.55 -44.63 -23.69
CA LEU A 528 -29.26 -44.68 -24.98
C LEU A 528 -29.27 -46.10 -25.56
N HIS A 529 -28.17 -46.82 -25.43
CA HIS A 529 -28.06 -48.19 -25.93
C HIS A 529 -28.89 -49.19 -25.11
N ALA A 530 -28.90 -49.06 -23.78
CA ALA A 530 -29.75 -49.84 -22.89
C ALA A 530 -31.24 -49.62 -23.18
N ARG A 531 -31.63 -48.38 -23.49
CA ARG A 531 -33.02 -48.04 -23.83
C ARG A 531 -33.48 -48.66 -25.15
N ARG A 532 -32.64 -48.69 -26.18
CA ARG A 532 -32.97 -49.37 -27.46
C ARG A 532 -33.27 -50.86 -27.22
N ARG A 533 -32.48 -51.54 -26.39
CA ARG A 533 -32.71 -52.96 -26.05
C ARG A 533 -34.02 -53.21 -25.28
N SER A 534 -34.50 -52.23 -24.50
CA SER A 534 -35.77 -52.34 -23.77
C SER A 534 -37.02 -52.02 -24.60
N VAL A 535 -36.86 -51.44 -25.80
CA VAL A 535 -37.97 -51.13 -26.72
C VAL A 535 -38.17 -52.25 -27.75
N ASP A 536 -37.13 -53.05 -27.99
CA ASP A 536 -37.16 -54.20 -28.91
C ASP A 536 -37.48 -55.55 -28.21
N ALA A 537 -37.72 -55.55 -26.89
CA ALA A 537 -38.11 -56.70 -26.06
C ALA A 537 -39.48 -56.44 -25.43
#